data_AF-A0AAV8HSE1-F1
#
_entry.id   AF-A0AAV8HSE1-F1
#
_cell.length_a   1.000
_cell.length_b   1.000
_cell.length_c   1.000
_cell.angle_alpha   90.00
_cell.angle_beta   90.00
_cell.angle_gamma   90.00
#
_symmetry.space_group_name_H-M   'P 1'
#
loop_
_entity.id
_entity.type
_entity.pdbx_description
1 polymer ?
#
loop_
_entity_poly.entity_id
_entity_poly.type
_entity_poly.pdbx_seq_one_letter_code
_entity_poly.pdbx_strand_id
1 'polypeptide(L)'
;MFYGGGPYVFLPGIDVSKSLIYTPLLINPVSTAGTFVQGEKSAEYFIGVKSIKINEKLVKLNQTLLNIDQNGVGSTKISTVNPYTLLETSIYKAVLDAFGTALSKVKKVKPVAPFGLCFDAKSIGSTRVGPAVPAIDLVLQSESVYWRIFGANSMVAVGNNALCLGFVDAGKNPRTSIVIGGYQLEDNLLAFDLARSRLGFSSSLLFRQTTCSNFDMIT
;
A
#
# COMPACT_ATOMS: atom_id res chain seq x y z
N MET A 1 6.94 8.43 9.10
CA MET A 1 5.98 9.35 8.44
C MET A 1 6.33 10.76 8.86
N PHE A 2 6.27 11.71 7.94
CA PHE A 2 6.64 13.11 8.17
C PHE A 2 5.49 14.04 7.79
N TYR A 3 5.38 15.16 8.49
CA TYR A 3 4.44 16.24 8.21
C TYR A 3 5.23 17.51 7.95
N GLY A 4 5.02 18.16 6.81
CA GLY A 4 5.74 19.37 6.43
C GLY A 4 6.81 19.18 5.34
N GLY A 5 7.77 20.10 5.31
CA GLY A 5 8.88 20.12 4.34
C GLY A 5 10.15 19.50 4.90
N GLY A 6 10.94 18.84 4.04
CA GLY A 6 12.25 18.29 4.38
C GLY A 6 13.33 19.36 4.65
N PRO A 7 14.60 18.95 4.77
CA PRO A 7 15.16 17.67 4.32
C PRO A 7 14.75 16.49 5.20
N TYR A 8 14.76 15.28 4.61
CA TYR A 8 14.57 14.03 5.34
C TYR A 8 15.80 13.15 5.13
N VAL A 9 16.82 13.38 5.97
CA VAL A 9 18.14 12.75 5.84
C VAL A 9 18.17 11.42 6.61
N PHE A 10 18.58 10.37 5.91
CA PHE A 10 18.76 9.04 6.48
C PHE A 10 20.23 8.66 6.35
N LEU A 11 20.76 7.92 7.30
CA LEU A 11 22.10 7.34 7.19
C LEU A 11 22.20 6.53 5.88
N PRO A 12 23.33 6.66 5.15
CA PRO A 12 24.57 7.38 5.51
C PRO A 12 24.65 8.87 5.04
N GLY A 13 23.53 9.58 4.91
CA GLY A 13 23.48 10.98 4.42
C GLY A 13 22.57 11.19 3.21
N ILE A 14 21.59 10.30 3.02
CA ILE A 14 20.65 10.29 1.90
C ILE A 14 19.44 11.16 2.26
N ASP A 15 19.31 12.31 1.60
CA ASP A 15 18.08 13.12 1.67
C ASP A 15 17.01 12.55 0.73
N VAL A 16 16.08 11.78 1.30
CA VAL A 16 15.01 11.11 0.56
C VAL A 16 13.99 12.12 0.01
N SER A 17 13.84 13.29 0.67
CA SER A 17 12.84 14.31 0.31
C SER A 17 12.99 14.82 -1.13
N LYS A 18 14.22 14.81 -1.66
CA LYS A 18 14.57 15.22 -3.04
C LYS A 18 14.04 14.30 -4.13
N SER A 19 13.55 13.12 -3.76
CA SER A 19 13.19 12.06 -4.70
C SER A 19 11.77 11.52 -4.50
N LEU A 20 10.97 12.25 -3.72
CA LEU A 20 9.57 11.92 -3.50
C LEU A 20 8.76 12.12 -4.76
N ILE A 21 7.87 11.17 -5.01
CA ILE A 21 6.81 11.27 -5.99
C ILE A 21 5.57 11.77 -5.26
N TYR A 22 4.79 12.63 -5.90
CA TYR A 22 3.63 13.27 -5.26
C TYR A 22 2.32 12.83 -5.88
N THR A 23 1.30 12.71 -5.04
CA THR A 23 -0.10 12.51 -5.46
C THR A 23 -1.02 13.42 -4.64
N PRO A 24 -2.16 13.90 -5.19
CA PRO A 24 -3.11 14.68 -4.42
C PRO A 24 -3.66 13.91 -3.22
N LEU A 25 -3.78 14.58 -2.08
CA LEU A 25 -4.61 14.13 -0.96
C LEU A 25 -6.07 14.45 -1.30
N LEU A 26 -6.93 13.46 -1.16
CA LEU A 26 -8.36 13.58 -1.38
C LEU A 26 -9.09 13.76 -0.05
N ILE A 27 -10.25 14.42 -0.10
CA ILE A 27 -11.14 14.59 1.05
C ILE A 27 -12.38 13.75 0.81
N ASN A 28 -12.67 12.81 1.71
CA ASN A 28 -13.95 12.11 1.70
C ASN A 28 -15.03 13.03 2.28
N PRO A 29 -16.12 13.30 1.54
CA PRO A 29 -17.13 14.27 1.96
C PRO A 29 -17.95 13.81 3.16
N VAL A 30 -17.85 12.54 3.56
CA VAL A 30 -18.59 11.98 4.68
C VAL A 30 -17.61 11.31 5.64
N SER A 31 -17.74 11.61 6.93
CA SER A 31 -16.87 11.09 7.98
C SER A 31 -16.84 9.56 8.02
N THR A 32 -15.69 9.06 8.44
CA THR A 32 -15.36 7.64 8.61
C THR A 32 -15.08 7.28 10.07
N ALA A 33 -15.26 8.24 10.99
CA ALA A 33 -15.15 8.01 12.42
C ALA A 33 -16.31 7.14 12.94
N GLY A 34 -16.10 6.48 14.08
CA GLY A 34 -17.15 5.67 14.72
C GLY A 34 -18.36 6.50 15.20
N THR A 35 -18.16 7.80 15.42
CA THR A 35 -19.19 8.79 15.77
C THR A 35 -18.88 10.08 15.04
N PHE A 36 -19.87 10.68 14.38
CA PHE A 36 -19.72 11.92 13.63
C PHE A 36 -21.05 12.66 13.53
N VAL A 37 -21.00 13.96 13.24
CA VAL A 37 -22.20 14.77 12.96
C VAL A 37 -22.53 14.77 11.47
N GLN A 38 -23.81 14.87 11.12
CA GLN A 38 -24.22 14.91 9.71
C GLN A 38 -23.53 16.07 8.97
N GLY A 39 -22.93 15.77 7.82
CA GLY A 39 -22.16 16.74 7.02
C GLY A 39 -20.68 16.87 7.42
N GLU A 40 -20.23 16.20 8.47
CA GLU A 40 -18.82 16.12 8.83
C GLU A 40 -18.04 15.35 7.76
N LYS A 41 -16.91 15.92 7.31
CA LYS A 41 -15.99 15.29 6.35
C LYS A 41 -15.02 14.36 7.09
N SER A 42 -14.47 13.36 6.40
CA SER A 42 -13.45 12.50 7.01
C SER A 42 -12.17 13.28 7.30
N ALA A 43 -11.57 13.00 8.46
CA ALA A 43 -10.24 13.47 8.85
C ALA A 43 -9.11 12.52 8.42
N GLU A 44 -9.44 11.40 7.76
CA GLU A 44 -8.44 10.43 7.29
C GLU A 44 -7.79 10.85 5.96
N TYR A 45 -6.62 10.30 5.66
CA TYR A 45 -5.85 10.62 4.46
C TYR A 45 -6.21 9.68 3.30
N PHE A 46 -6.84 10.24 2.26
CA PHE A 46 -7.19 9.50 1.04
C PHE A 46 -6.25 9.85 -0.12
N ILE A 47 -6.02 8.88 -1.00
CA ILE A 47 -5.27 9.05 -2.25
C ILE A 47 -6.06 8.45 -3.42
N GLY A 48 -5.84 8.99 -4.62
CA GLY A 48 -6.58 8.59 -5.81
C GLY A 48 -5.94 7.45 -6.59
N VAL A 49 -6.02 6.21 -6.07
CA VAL A 49 -5.65 5.02 -6.86
C VAL A 49 -6.62 4.86 -8.03
N LYS A 50 -6.10 4.74 -9.25
CA LYS A 50 -6.87 4.60 -10.50
C LYS A 50 -6.78 3.20 -11.10
N SER A 51 -5.70 2.48 -10.85
CA SER A 51 -5.61 1.07 -11.19
C SER A 51 -4.56 0.35 -10.36
N ILE A 52 -4.59 -0.98 -10.43
CA ILE A 52 -3.55 -1.83 -9.85
C ILE A 52 -2.91 -2.61 -11.00
N LYS A 53 -1.58 -2.65 -11.02
CA LYS A 53 -0.82 -3.55 -11.90
C LYS A 53 -0.05 -4.56 -11.05
N ILE A 54 0.02 -5.80 -11.53
CA ILE A 54 0.85 -6.85 -10.93
C ILE A 54 1.76 -7.39 -12.01
N ASN A 55 3.07 -7.33 -11.77
CA ASN A 55 4.08 -7.63 -12.78
C ASN A 55 3.81 -6.88 -14.10
N GLU A 56 3.58 -5.56 -13.99
CA GLU A 56 3.28 -4.63 -15.09
C GLU A 56 1.95 -4.89 -15.83
N LYS A 57 1.19 -5.94 -15.47
CA LYS A 57 -0.09 -6.27 -16.08
C LYS A 57 -1.24 -5.67 -15.28
N LEU A 58 -2.17 -5.01 -15.97
CA LEU A 58 -3.36 -4.41 -15.38
C LEU A 58 -4.27 -5.48 -14.76
N VAL A 59 -4.65 -5.27 -13.49
CA VAL A 59 -5.68 -6.05 -12.81
C VAL A 59 -7.05 -5.50 -13.19
N LYS A 60 -7.96 -6.36 -13.63
CA LYS A 60 -9.34 -5.97 -13.96
C LYS A 60 -10.11 -5.71 -12.68
N LEU A 61 -10.46 -4.45 -12.44
CA LEU A 61 -11.17 -3.99 -11.24
C LEU A 61 -12.43 -3.21 -11.63
N ASN A 62 -13.42 -3.20 -10.74
CA ASN A 62 -14.53 -2.26 -10.86
C ASN A 62 -14.05 -0.84 -10.51
N GLN A 63 -14.03 0.03 -11.50
CA GLN A 63 -13.52 1.40 -11.38
C GLN A 63 -14.34 2.28 -10.44
N THR A 64 -15.63 1.96 -10.23
CA THR A 64 -16.46 2.74 -9.30
C THR A 64 -15.97 2.61 -7.86
N LEU A 65 -15.42 1.44 -7.49
CA LEU A 65 -14.87 1.20 -6.15
C LEU A 65 -13.62 2.02 -5.85
N LEU A 66 -12.91 2.50 -6.87
CA LEU A 66 -11.65 3.24 -6.72
C LEU A 66 -11.87 4.75 -6.54
N ASN A 67 -13.08 5.25 -6.76
CA ASN A 67 -13.44 6.65 -6.56
C ASN A 67 -14.29 6.82 -5.30
N ILE A 68 -14.26 8.01 -4.71
CA ILE A 68 -15.15 8.36 -3.59
C ILE A 68 -16.50 8.76 -4.19
N ASP A 69 -17.57 8.06 -3.83
CA ASP A 69 -18.91 8.44 -4.24
C ASP A 69 -19.50 9.57 -3.36
N GLN A 70 -20.71 10.04 -3.71
CA GLN A 70 -21.40 11.11 -2.98
C GLN A 70 -21.73 10.75 -1.51
N ASN A 71 -21.79 9.46 -1.19
CA ASN A 71 -22.04 8.95 0.16
C ASN A 71 -20.73 8.68 0.92
N GLY A 72 -19.59 9.02 0.32
CA GLY A 72 -18.27 8.79 0.89
C GLY A 72 -17.85 7.33 0.90
N VAL A 73 -18.41 6.49 0.04
CA VAL A 73 -18.03 5.08 -0.14
C VAL A 73 -16.98 4.96 -1.25
N GLY A 74 -16.01 4.07 -1.06
CA GLY A 74 -15.02 3.72 -2.07
C GLY A 74 -13.63 4.27 -1.80
N SER A 75 -12.82 4.37 -2.85
CA SER A 75 -11.46 4.93 -2.84
C SER A 75 -10.45 4.23 -1.93
N THR A 76 -9.31 4.88 -1.72
CA THR A 76 -8.14 4.38 -0.99
C THR A 76 -7.76 5.31 0.14
N LYS A 77 -7.61 4.77 1.35
CA LYS A 77 -7.06 5.50 2.51
C LYS A 77 -5.79 4.85 3.05
N ILE A 78 -5.04 5.63 3.81
CA ILE A 78 -3.83 5.18 4.53
C ILE A 78 -4.20 4.98 6.00
N SER A 79 -3.78 3.85 6.59
CA SER A 79 -4.09 3.47 7.97
C SER A 79 -2.86 2.91 8.68
N THR A 80 -2.61 3.39 9.90
CA THR A 80 -1.63 2.82 10.83
C THR A 80 -2.26 1.89 11.86
N VAL A 81 -3.59 1.88 11.98
CA VAL A 81 -4.32 1.03 12.94
C VAL A 81 -4.63 -0.35 12.34
N ASN A 82 -4.68 -0.46 11.02
CA ASN A 82 -4.81 -1.74 10.33
C ASN A 82 -3.40 -2.29 10.03
N PRO A 83 -3.01 -3.47 10.55
CA PRO A 83 -1.66 -3.98 10.37
C PRO A 83 -1.38 -4.37 8.91
N TYR A 84 -2.39 -4.82 8.16
CA TYR A 84 -2.27 -5.24 6.76
C TYR A 84 -3.27 -4.49 5.89
N THR A 85 -2.96 -4.41 4.60
CA THR A 85 -3.86 -3.79 3.63
C THR A 85 -5.17 -4.57 3.53
N LEU A 86 -6.28 -3.85 3.69
CA LEU A 86 -7.62 -4.40 3.53
C LEU A 86 -8.15 -4.04 2.15
N LEU A 87 -8.73 -5.02 1.46
CA LEU A 87 -9.31 -4.86 0.13
C LEU A 87 -10.78 -5.31 0.15
N GLU A 88 -11.66 -4.52 -0.46
CA GLU A 88 -13.02 -4.96 -0.79
C GLU A 88 -12.97 -6.30 -1.53
N THR A 89 -13.90 -7.21 -1.23
CA THR A 89 -13.86 -8.61 -1.69
C THR A 89 -13.60 -8.80 -3.18
N SER A 90 -14.19 -8.00 -4.07
CA SER A 90 -13.96 -8.12 -5.52
C SER A 90 -12.54 -7.70 -5.91
N ILE A 91 -12.01 -6.62 -5.31
CA ILE A 91 -10.62 -6.17 -5.48
C ILE A 91 -9.66 -7.21 -4.92
N TYR A 92 -9.94 -7.71 -3.70
CA TYR A 92 -9.15 -8.75 -3.03
C TYR A 92 -8.99 -9.98 -3.93
N LYS A 93 -10.09 -10.53 -4.44
CA LYS A 93 -10.07 -11.70 -5.33
C LYS A 93 -9.27 -11.44 -6.61
N ALA A 94 -9.46 -10.29 -7.25
CA ALA A 94 -8.75 -9.95 -8.48
C ALA A 94 -7.24 -9.80 -8.25
N VAL A 95 -6.83 -9.19 -7.13
CA VAL A 95 -5.42 -9.06 -6.74
C VAL A 95 -4.81 -10.43 -6.45
N LEU A 96 -5.46 -11.29 -5.67
CA LEU A 96 -4.97 -12.64 -5.36
C LEU A 96 -4.84 -13.51 -6.62
N ASP A 97 -5.83 -13.46 -7.50
CA ASP A 97 -5.81 -14.23 -8.75
C ASP A 97 -4.67 -13.78 -9.68
N ALA A 98 -4.54 -12.47 -9.90
CA ALA A 98 -3.47 -11.92 -10.73
C ALA A 98 -2.08 -12.21 -10.14
N PHE A 99 -1.90 -12.06 -8.82
CA PHE A 99 -0.64 -12.37 -8.15
C PHE A 99 -0.31 -13.86 -8.20
N GLY A 100 -1.30 -14.72 -7.91
CA GLY A 100 -1.16 -16.17 -7.98
C GLY A 100 -0.85 -16.67 -9.40
N THR A 101 -1.39 -16.00 -10.42
CA THR A 101 -1.09 -16.29 -11.83
C THR A 101 0.33 -15.89 -12.20
N ALA A 102 0.78 -14.72 -11.74
CA ALA A 102 2.16 -14.25 -11.95
C ALA A 102 3.20 -15.15 -11.26
N LEU A 103 2.81 -15.86 -10.20
CA LEU A 103 3.61 -16.87 -9.50
C LEU A 103 3.17 -18.32 -9.78
N SER A 104 2.59 -18.60 -10.95
CA SER A 104 2.03 -19.93 -11.28
C SER A 104 3.02 -21.10 -11.18
N LYS A 105 4.33 -20.85 -11.31
CA LYS A 105 5.40 -21.86 -11.17
C LYS A 105 5.89 -22.05 -9.73
N VAL A 106 5.48 -21.18 -8.80
CA VAL A 106 5.87 -21.23 -7.39
C VAL A 106 4.87 -22.10 -6.63
N LYS A 107 5.38 -22.96 -5.76
CA LYS A 107 4.56 -23.92 -5.01
C LYS A 107 3.67 -23.17 -4.01
N LYS A 108 2.36 -23.24 -4.21
CA LYS A 108 1.36 -22.77 -3.24
C LYS A 108 1.33 -23.71 -2.03
N VAL A 109 1.10 -23.15 -0.84
CA VAL A 109 0.87 -23.90 0.40
C VAL A 109 -0.49 -23.53 0.97
N LYS A 110 -0.94 -24.26 2.00
CA LYS A 110 -2.19 -23.96 2.69
C LYS A 110 -2.18 -22.49 3.16
N PRO A 111 -3.23 -21.70 2.86
CA PRO A 111 -3.36 -20.35 3.39
C PRO A 111 -3.30 -20.34 4.92
N VAL A 112 -2.64 -19.32 5.47
CA VAL A 112 -2.53 -19.11 6.92
C VAL A 112 -3.27 -17.83 7.27
N ALA A 113 -4.30 -17.94 8.13
CA ALA A 113 -5.10 -16.79 8.53
C ALA A 113 -4.22 -15.66 9.10
N PRO A 114 -4.51 -14.39 8.75
CA PRO A 114 -5.67 -13.91 7.99
C PRO A 114 -5.50 -13.92 6.45
N PHE A 115 -4.41 -14.50 5.92
CA PHE A 115 -4.06 -14.41 4.49
C PHE A 115 -4.67 -15.54 3.65
N GLY A 116 -5.16 -15.20 2.45
CA GLY A 116 -5.78 -16.17 1.55
C GLY A 116 -4.87 -16.77 0.48
N LEU A 117 -3.63 -16.28 0.33
CA LEU A 117 -2.68 -16.79 -0.67
C LEU A 117 -1.29 -16.89 -0.06
N CYS A 118 -0.76 -18.11 0.03
CA CYS A 118 0.56 -18.38 0.58
C CYS A 118 1.35 -19.33 -0.32
N PHE A 119 2.68 -19.18 -0.28
CA PHE A 119 3.64 -19.94 -1.06
C PHE A 119 4.69 -20.58 -0.16
N ASP A 120 5.31 -21.66 -0.63
CA ASP A 120 6.44 -22.30 0.02
C ASP A 120 7.64 -21.34 0.01
N ALA A 121 8.07 -20.90 1.19
CA ALA A 121 9.12 -19.89 1.32
C ALA A 121 10.43 -20.33 0.65
N LYS A 122 10.72 -21.63 0.63
CA LYS A 122 11.94 -22.19 0.03
C LYS A 122 11.96 -22.10 -1.49
N SER A 123 10.80 -21.87 -2.11
CA SER A 123 10.65 -21.75 -3.56
C SER A 123 10.76 -20.30 -4.05
N ILE A 124 10.98 -19.34 -3.16
CA ILE A 124 11.09 -17.91 -3.47
C ILE A 124 12.48 -17.41 -3.09
N GLY A 125 13.18 -16.80 -4.05
CA GLY A 125 14.49 -16.20 -3.82
C GLY A 125 14.40 -14.92 -2.97
N SER A 126 15.56 -14.39 -2.56
CA SER A 126 15.66 -13.13 -1.85
C SER A 126 16.23 -12.04 -2.76
N THR A 127 15.76 -10.81 -2.60
CA THR A 127 16.30 -9.61 -3.23
C THR A 127 16.54 -8.54 -2.16
N ARG A 128 17.19 -7.44 -2.55
CA ARG A 128 17.38 -6.28 -1.68
C ARG A 128 16.07 -5.69 -1.14
N VAL A 129 14.99 -5.80 -1.90
CA VAL A 129 13.65 -5.27 -1.54
C VAL A 129 12.72 -6.40 -1.11
N GLY A 130 13.27 -7.43 -0.46
CA GLY A 130 12.54 -8.58 0.09
C GLY A 130 12.39 -9.75 -0.89
N PRO A 131 11.45 -10.68 -0.63
CA PRO A 131 11.21 -11.85 -1.46
C PRO A 131 11.07 -11.54 -2.95
N ALA A 132 11.63 -12.40 -3.81
CA ALA A 132 11.61 -12.27 -5.26
C ALA A 132 10.24 -12.63 -5.84
N VAL A 133 9.27 -11.75 -5.64
CA VAL A 133 7.88 -11.88 -6.09
C VAL A 133 7.48 -10.72 -7.02
N PRO A 134 6.37 -10.85 -7.77
CA PRO A 134 5.81 -9.75 -8.56
C PRO A 134 5.66 -8.46 -7.77
N ALA A 135 6.11 -7.35 -8.35
CA ALA A 135 5.78 -6.02 -7.85
C ALA A 135 4.28 -5.74 -8.05
N ILE A 136 3.70 -5.01 -7.10
CA ILE A 136 2.33 -4.50 -7.16
C ILE A 136 2.42 -2.98 -7.27
N ASP A 137 1.90 -2.40 -8.35
CA ASP A 137 1.87 -0.96 -8.57
C ASP A 137 0.47 -0.43 -8.35
N LEU A 138 0.32 0.47 -7.38
CA LEU A 138 -0.88 1.30 -7.22
C LEU A 138 -0.72 2.53 -8.11
N VAL A 139 -1.35 2.51 -9.30
CA VAL A 139 -1.29 3.62 -10.25
C VAL A 139 -2.21 4.73 -9.78
N LEU A 140 -1.72 5.97 -9.77
CA LEU A 140 -2.38 7.14 -9.18
C LEU A 140 -2.91 8.05 -10.30
N GLN A 141 -2.64 9.37 -10.24
CA GLN A 141 -3.22 10.35 -11.16
C GLN A 141 -2.76 10.22 -12.63
N SER A 142 -1.69 9.48 -12.91
CA SER A 142 -1.21 9.18 -14.27
C SER A 142 -0.49 7.84 -14.31
N GLU A 143 -0.34 7.26 -15.50
CA GLU A 143 0.37 5.99 -15.71
C GLU A 143 1.83 5.99 -15.23
N SER A 144 2.46 7.16 -15.22
CA SER A 144 3.85 7.36 -14.75
C SER A 144 3.96 7.61 -13.25
N VAL A 145 2.84 7.84 -12.55
CA VAL A 145 2.82 8.08 -11.11
C VAL A 145 2.16 6.89 -10.42
N TYR A 146 2.99 6.04 -9.83
CA TYR A 146 2.54 4.85 -9.13
C TYR A 146 3.34 4.64 -7.85
N TRP A 147 2.68 4.09 -6.83
CA TRP A 147 3.34 3.57 -5.64
C TRP A 147 3.64 2.10 -5.85
N ARG A 148 4.92 1.75 -5.90
CA ARG A 148 5.38 0.36 -6.07
C ARG A 148 5.56 -0.33 -4.73
N ILE A 149 4.86 -1.45 -4.55
CA ILE A 149 4.95 -2.36 -3.41
C ILE A 149 5.81 -3.55 -3.83
N PHE A 150 6.96 -3.70 -3.20
CA PHE A 150 7.91 -4.80 -3.42
C PHE A 150 7.66 -5.96 -2.45
N GLY A 151 8.38 -7.07 -2.63
CA GLY A 151 8.29 -8.27 -1.80
C GLY A 151 8.37 -7.98 -0.30
N ALA A 152 9.23 -7.07 0.13
CA ALA A 152 9.37 -6.67 1.54
C ALA A 152 8.07 -6.09 2.14
N ASN A 153 7.23 -5.46 1.30
CA ASN A 153 5.98 -4.85 1.73
C ASN A 153 4.74 -5.65 1.28
N SER A 154 4.89 -6.63 0.39
CA SER A 154 3.77 -7.47 -0.09
C SER A 154 3.74 -8.86 0.53
N MET A 155 4.87 -9.42 0.97
CA MET A 155 4.95 -10.79 1.48
C MET A 155 5.25 -10.82 2.97
N VAL A 156 4.44 -11.57 3.72
CA VAL A 156 4.56 -11.79 5.16
C VAL A 156 5.09 -13.18 5.41
N ALA A 157 6.19 -13.31 6.16
CA ALA A 157 6.67 -14.60 6.63
C ALA A 157 5.77 -15.10 7.77
N VAL A 158 5.17 -16.27 7.60
CA VAL A 158 4.27 -16.87 8.59
C VAL A 158 4.77 -18.27 8.97
N GLY A 159 5.22 -18.40 10.21
CA GLY A 159 5.89 -19.62 10.67
C GLY A 159 7.16 -19.92 9.88
N ASN A 160 7.55 -21.19 9.81
CA ASN A 160 8.87 -21.57 9.30
C ASN A 160 8.95 -21.76 7.77
N ASN A 161 7.83 -21.94 7.07
CA ASN A 161 7.84 -22.37 5.65
C ASN A 161 6.84 -21.64 4.73
N ALA A 162 6.08 -20.65 5.21
CA ALA A 162 5.09 -19.96 4.39
C ALA A 162 5.43 -18.47 4.21
N LEU A 163 5.38 -18.01 2.96
CA LEU A 163 5.32 -16.60 2.61
C LEU A 163 3.93 -16.29 2.07
N CYS A 164 3.19 -15.44 2.78
CA CYS A 164 1.80 -15.10 2.47
C CYS A 164 1.69 -13.70 1.88
N LEU A 165 0.80 -13.52 0.91
CA LEU A 165 0.46 -12.20 0.38
C LEU A 165 -0.26 -11.40 1.48
N GLY A 166 0.36 -10.30 1.92
CA GLY A 166 -0.02 -9.47 3.07
C GLY A 166 -1.23 -8.56 2.85
N PHE A 167 -2.27 -9.10 2.21
CA PHE A 167 -3.53 -8.42 1.93
C PHE A 167 -4.68 -9.26 2.49
N VAL A 168 -5.72 -8.61 3.01
CA VAL A 168 -6.83 -9.26 3.73
C VAL A 168 -8.17 -8.83 3.12
N ASP A 169 -9.11 -9.76 3.04
CA ASP A 169 -10.48 -9.49 2.57
C ASP A 169 -11.23 -8.65 3.61
N ALA A 170 -11.67 -7.46 3.21
CA ALA A 170 -12.45 -6.55 4.04
C ALA A 170 -13.95 -6.88 4.07
N GLY A 171 -14.37 -7.89 3.30
CA GLY A 171 -15.77 -8.20 3.06
C GLY A 171 -16.40 -7.35 1.95
N LYS A 172 -17.70 -7.55 1.77
CA LYS A 172 -18.50 -6.85 0.76
C LYS A 172 -18.93 -5.49 1.28
N ASN A 173 -18.90 -4.49 0.42
CA ASN A 173 -19.36 -3.12 0.70
C ASN A 173 -18.70 -2.46 1.94
N PRO A 174 -17.36 -2.56 2.13
CA PRO A 174 -16.70 -1.77 3.15
C PRO A 174 -16.86 -0.28 2.80
N ARG A 175 -16.80 0.60 3.82
CA ARG A 175 -16.90 2.04 3.58
C ARG A 175 -15.78 2.56 2.68
N THR A 176 -14.57 2.02 2.83
CA THR A 176 -13.42 2.35 1.97
C THR A 176 -12.95 1.08 1.27
N SER A 177 -12.76 1.15 -0.06
CA SER A 177 -12.46 -0.05 -0.86
C SER A 177 -11.05 -0.58 -0.67
N ILE A 178 -10.08 0.31 -0.44
CA ILE A 178 -8.68 -0.05 -0.20
C ILE A 178 -8.20 0.71 1.04
N VAL A 179 -7.75 -0.03 2.05
CA VAL A 179 -7.15 0.55 3.25
C VAL A 179 -5.69 0.10 3.28
N ILE A 180 -4.75 0.96 2.91
CA ILE A 180 -3.32 0.64 2.95
C ILE A 180 -2.89 0.57 4.42
N GLY A 181 -2.52 -0.64 4.86
CA GLY A 181 -2.19 -0.93 6.26
C GLY A 181 -0.70 -0.85 6.57
N GLY A 182 -0.36 -0.88 7.86
CA GLY A 182 0.97 -0.62 8.42
C GLY A 182 2.11 -1.39 7.75
N TYR A 183 1.95 -2.69 7.49
CA TYR A 183 2.97 -3.53 6.86
C TYR A 183 3.39 -3.01 5.47
N GLN A 184 2.46 -2.43 4.71
CA GLN A 184 2.75 -1.82 3.41
C GLN A 184 3.41 -0.43 3.55
N LEU A 185 3.34 0.19 4.72
CA LEU A 185 3.93 1.51 5.01
C LEU A 185 5.34 1.39 5.58
N GLU A 186 5.72 0.22 6.09
CA GLU A 186 7.06 -0.04 6.62
C GLU A 186 8.14 0.23 5.58
N ASP A 187 9.25 0.85 6.00
CA ASP A 187 10.35 1.28 5.13
C ASP A 187 9.92 2.07 3.88
N ASN A 188 8.80 2.78 3.93
CA ASN A 188 8.39 3.76 2.94
C ASN A 188 8.36 5.14 3.60
N LEU A 189 9.02 6.13 3.01
CA LEU A 189 8.86 7.51 3.45
C LEU A 189 7.55 8.07 2.91
N LEU A 190 6.70 8.52 3.83
CA LEU A 190 5.51 9.31 3.53
C LEU A 190 5.65 10.71 4.09
N ALA A 191 5.42 11.72 3.25
CA ALA A 191 5.44 13.13 3.61
C ALA A 191 4.06 13.75 3.33
N PHE A 192 3.33 14.06 4.39
CA PHE A 192 2.01 14.69 4.31
C PHE A 192 2.18 16.22 4.24
N ASP A 193 1.94 16.79 3.06
CA ASP A 193 1.98 18.22 2.79
C ASP A 193 0.54 18.74 2.74
N LEU A 194 -0.01 19.02 3.93
CA LEU A 194 -1.41 19.43 4.09
C LEU A 194 -1.67 20.83 3.50
N ALA A 195 -0.67 21.72 3.53
CA ALA A 195 -0.77 23.05 2.95
C ALA A 195 -0.96 23.03 1.43
N ARG A 196 -0.35 22.04 0.74
CA ARG A 196 -0.51 21.83 -0.71
C ARG A 196 -1.44 20.67 -1.06
N SER A 197 -2.16 20.11 -0.09
CA SER A 197 -3.08 18.99 -0.26
C SER A 197 -2.48 17.83 -1.06
N ARG A 198 -1.28 17.37 -0.68
CA ARG A 198 -0.58 16.30 -1.40
C ARG A 198 0.21 15.39 -0.46
N LEU A 199 0.39 14.15 -0.91
CA LEU A 199 1.23 13.15 -0.27
C LEU A 199 2.48 12.93 -1.13
N GLY A 200 3.65 13.11 -0.53
CA GLY A 200 4.92 12.63 -1.08
C GLY A 200 5.18 11.19 -0.61
N PHE A 201 5.62 10.31 -1.51
CA PHE A 201 5.99 8.93 -1.18
C PHE A 201 7.26 8.49 -1.93
N SER A 202 8.04 7.58 -1.33
CA SER A 202 9.31 7.10 -1.89
C SER A 202 9.26 5.73 -2.56
N SER A 203 8.20 4.93 -2.33
CA SER A 203 8.29 3.46 -2.34
C SER A 203 9.37 2.94 -1.37
N SER A 204 9.70 1.64 -1.39
CA SER A 204 10.62 1.04 -0.40
C SER A 204 12.02 1.70 -0.38
N LEU A 205 12.42 2.19 0.80
CA LEU A 205 13.73 2.76 1.10
C LEU A 205 14.87 1.74 0.99
N LEU A 206 14.56 0.44 1.05
CA LEU A 206 15.54 -0.63 0.86
C LEU A 206 16.20 -0.53 -0.52
N PHE A 207 15.49 0.00 -1.53
CA PHE A 207 16.07 0.28 -2.85
C PHE A 207 17.10 1.42 -2.84
N ARG A 208 17.16 2.20 -1.77
CA ARG A 208 18.12 3.27 -1.53
C ARG A 208 19.16 2.89 -0.47
N GLN A 209 19.22 1.62 -0.09
CA GLN A 209 20.14 1.11 0.94
C GLN A 209 19.95 1.81 2.30
N THR A 210 18.72 2.16 2.63
CA THR A 210 18.36 2.71 3.94
C THR A 210 17.00 2.19 4.40
N THR A 211 16.64 2.48 5.64
CA THR A 211 15.39 2.04 6.29
C THR A 211 14.77 3.22 7.02
N CYS A 212 13.53 3.11 7.47
CA CYS A 212 12.94 4.15 8.32
C CYS A 212 13.72 4.34 9.63
N SER A 213 14.31 3.26 10.18
CA SER A 213 15.11 3.28 11.41
C SER A 213 16.46 3.99 11.28
N ASN A 214 16.90 4.27 10.05
CA ASN A 214 18.14 4.98 9.77
C ASN A 214 17.96 6.51 9.71
N PHE A 215 16.81 7.05 10.13
CA PHE A 215 16.60 8.50 10.14
C PHE A 215 17.62 9.18 11.06
N ASP A 216 18.33 10.18 10.54
CA ASP A 216 19.31 10.93 11.32
C ASP A 216 18.59 11.97 12.17
N MET A 217 18.50 11.71 13.48
CA MET A 217 17.80 12.57 14.43
C MET A 217 18.69 13.71 14.97
N ILE A 218 19.95 13.80 14.53
CA ILE A 218 20.97 14.70 15.10
C ILE A 218 21.21 15.94 14.21
N THR A 219 20.71 15.94 12.97
CA THR A 219 20.63 17.13 12.10
C THR A 219 19.29 17.83 12.23
#